data_AF-A0A1A9N243-F1
#
_entry.id   AF-A0A1A9N243-F1
#
_cell.length_a   1.000
_cell.length_b   1.000
_cell.length_c   1.000
_cell.angle_alpha   90.00
_cell.angle_beta   90.00
_cell.angle_gamma   90.00
#
_symmetry.space_group_name_H-M   'P 1'
#
loop_
_entity.id
_entity.type
_entity.pdbx_description
1 polymer ?
#
loop_
_entity_poly.entity_id
_entity_poly.type
_entity_poly.pdbx_seq_one_letter_code
_entity_poly.pdbx_strand_id
1 'polypeptide(L)'
;MDKFKERFKQKNGQEVVIYAPYAYDAVMILVDAMKRANSSDPAKYLSFLKKTDYKGVIGETRFDSKGDVKDATLTLYTYADGKRDSVGVQH
;
A
#
# COMPACT_ATOMS: atom_id res chain seq x y z
N MET A 1 -6.05 -3.02 -7.76
CA MET A 1 -7.23 -2.56 -7.00
C MET A 1 -8.48 -3.44 -7.20
N ASP A 2 -8.95 -3.74 -8.41
CA ASP A 2 -10.27 -4.38 -8.61
C ASP A 2 -10.42 -5.75 -7.96
N LYS A 3 -9.44 -6.64 -8.17
CA LYS A 3 -9.40 -7.95 -7.48
C LYS A 3 -9.40 -7.83 -5.95
N PHE A 4 -8.84 -6.76 -5.40
CA PHE A 4 -8.88 -6.52 -3.95
C PHE A 4 -10.29 -6.11 -3.50
N LYS A 5 -10.95 -5.22 -4.25
CA LYS A 5 -12.34 -4.81 -3.98
C LYS A 5 -13.29 -6.00 -3.96
N GLU A 6 -13.19 -6.88 -4.96
CA GLU A 6 -14.00 -8.10 -5.05
C GLU A 6 -13.82 -8.99 -3.82
N ARG A 7 -12.56 -9.34 -3.48
CA ARG A 7 -12.27 -10.17 -2.30
C ARG A 7 -12.69 -9.51 -1.00
N PHE A 8 -12.51 -8.20 -0.88
CA PHE A 8 -12.90 -7.44 0.31
C PHE A 8 -14.41 -7.48 0.51
N LYS A 9 -15.18 -7.25 -0.55
CA LYS A 9 -16.65 -7.31 -0.52
C LYS A 9 -17.15 -8.72 -0.20
N GLN A 10 -16.58 -9.74 -0.84
CA GLN A 10 -16.91 -11.14 -0.54
C GLN A 10 -16.64 -11.51 0.92
N LYS A 11 -15.54 -11.05 1.49
CA LYS A 11 -15.15 -11.38 2.87
C LYS A 11 -15.93 -10.61 3.93
N ASN A 12 -16.18 -9.32 3.69
CA ASN A 12 -16.69 -8.41 4.72
C ASN A 12 -18.14 -7.96 4.50
N GLY A 13 -18.76 -8.31 3.38
CA GLY A 13 -20.13 -7.91 3.04
C GLY A 13 -20.31 -6.42 2.74
N GLN A 14 -19.22 -5.67 2.55
CA GLN A 14 -19.25 -4.22 2.30
C GLN A 14 -18.17 -3.79 1.30
N GLU A 15 -18.36 -2.62 0.69
CA GLU A 15 -17.37 -2.04 -0.21
C GLU A 15 -16.08 -1.65 0.51
N VAL A 16 -14.99 -1.53 -0.25
CA VAL A 16 -13.68 -1.13 0.28
C VAL A 16 -13.76 0.26 0.91
N VAL A 17 -13.33 0.34 2.17
CA VAL A 17 -13.07 1.62 2.84
C VAL A 17 -11.69 2.14 2.44
N ILE A 18 -11.55 3.47 2.37
CA ILE A 18 -10.40 4.15 1.74
C ILE A 18 -9.02 3.67 2.25
N TYR A 19 -8.91 3.33 3.54
CA TYR A 19 -7.64 2.89 4.15
C TYR A 19 -7.39 1.38 4.13
N ALA A 20 -8.38 0.55 3.78
CA ALA A 20 -8.23 -0.90 3.76
C ALA A 20 -7.08 -1.41 2.87
N PRO A 21 -6.89 -0.93 1.62
CA PRO A 21 -5.79 -1.42 0.78
C PRO A 21 -4.41 -1.00 1.32
N TYR A 22 -4.31 0.17 1.95
CA TYR A 22 -3.07 0.65 2.58
C TYR A 22 -2.67 -0.23 3.77
N ALA A 23 -3.63 -0.51 4.67
CA ALA A 23 -3.37 -1.38 5.82
C ALA A 23 -3.01 -2.81 5.39
N TYR A 24 -3.67 -3.32 4.34
CA TYR A 24 -3.37 -4.62 3.77
C TYR A 24 -1.93 -4.68 3.25
N ASP A 25 -1.52 -3.73 2.41
CA ASP A 25 -0.16 -3.71 1.86
C ASP A 25 0.90 -3.51 2.94
N ALA A 26 0.65 -2.66 3.94
CA ALA A 26 1.58 -2.47 5.07
C ALA A 26 1.85 -3.78 5.81
N VAL A 27 0.80 -4.58 6.09
CA VAL A 27 0.96 -5.91 6.71
C VAL A 27 1.72 -6.86 5.78
N MET A 28 1.37 -6.87 4.48
CA MET A 28 2.01 -7.77 3.53
C MET A 28 3.49 -7.44 3.29
N ILE A 29 3.88 -6.16 3.34
CA ILE A 29 5.28 -5.71 3.29
C ILE A 29 6.06 -6.25 4.50
N LEU A 30 5.49 -6.19 5.71
CA LEU A 30 6.10 -6.78 6.90
C LEU A 30 6.27 -8.30 6.74
N VAL A 31 5.23 -8.99 6.27
CA VAL A 31 5.27 -10.44 6.02
C VAL A 31 6.33 -10.80 4.97
N ASP A 32 6.45 -10.03 3.89
CA ASP A 32 7.49 -10.23 2.88
C ASP A 32 8.90 -10.08 3.47
N ALA A 33 9.13 -9.02 4.26
CA ALA A 33 10.41 -8.82 4.95
C ALA A 33 10.73 -9.98 5.91
N MET A 34 9.73 -10.46 6.67
CA MET A 34 9.87 -11.60 7.57
C MET A 34 10.21 -12.89 6.80
N LYS A 35 9.58 -13.12 5.65
CA LYS A 35 9.90 -14.27 4.78
C LYS A 35 11.33 -14.20 4.26
N ARG A 36 11.78 -13.04 3.77
CA ARG A 36 13.17 -12.85 3.31
C ARG A 36 14.20 -13.02 4.43
N ALA A 37 13.84 -12.64 5.65
CA ALA A 37 14.67 -12.83 6.84
C ALA A 37 14.58 -14.23 7.47
N ASN A 38 13.66 -15.08 6.98
CA ASN A 38 13.26 -16.33 7.61
C ASN A 38 12.97 -16.20 9.11
N SER A 39 12.32 -15.12 9.53
CA SER A 39 12.01 -14.87 10.94
C SER A 39 10.95 -13.77 11.12
N SER A 40 10.14 -13.90 12.17
CA SER A 40 9.23 -12.86 12.67
C SER A 40 9.85 -11.98 13.77
N ASP A 41 11.11 -12.19 14.14
CA ASP A 41 11.84 -11.35 15.10
C ASP A 41 12.21 -9.99 14.45
N PRO A 42 11.76 -8.84 15.00
CA PRO A 42 12.08 -7.51 14.46
C PRO A 42 13.58 -7.28 14.27
N ALA A 43 14.42 -7.74 15.20
CA ALA A 43 15.87 -7.57 15.08
C ALA A 43 16.43 -8.24 13.81
N LYS A 44 15.74 -9.27 13.30
CA LYS A 44 16.13 -10.02 12.10
C LYS A 44 15.54 -9.44 10.83
N TYR A 45 14.25 -9.06 10.81
CA TYR A 45 13.60 -8.64 9.56
C TYR A 45 13.69 -7.14 9.26
N LEU A 46 13.99 -6.26 10.23
CA LEU A 46 13.99 -4.81 10.00
C LEU A 46 14.99 -4.35 8.93
N SER A 47 16.14 -5.03 8.81
CA SER A 47 17.13 -4.72 7.75
C SER A 47 16.63 -5.11 6.35
N PHE A 48 15.75 -6.13 6.26
CA PHE A 48 15.09 -6.56 5.02
C PHE A 48 13.90 -5.65 4.68
N LEU A 49 13.20 -5.15 5.69
CA LEU A 49 12.11 -4.18 5.53
C LEU A 49 12.61 -2.89 4.87
N LYS A 50 13.81 -2.41 5.22
CA LYS A 50 14.44 -1.25 4.55
C LYS A 50 14.75 -1.50 3.06
N LYS A 51 14.85 -2.76 2.65
CA LYS A 51 15.10 -3.19 1.25
C LYS A 51 13.80 -3.60 0.54
N THR A 52 12.67 -3.06 0.98
CA THR A 52 11.36 -3.38 0.38
C THR A 52 11.32 -2.91 -1.07
N ASP A 53 10.89 -3.83 -1.94
CA ASP A 53 10.48 -3.60 -3.31
C ASP A 53 9.24 -4.47 -3.55
N TYR A 54 8.08 -3.96 -3.14
CA TYR A 54 6.86 -4.74 -3.00
C TYR A 54 5.76 -4.22 -3.91
N LYS A 55 5.20 -5.10 -4.75
CA LYS A 55 4.09 -4.78 -5.67
C LYS A 55 2.77 -5.22 -5.06
N GLY A 56 2.10 -4.28 -4.41
CA GLY A 56 0.87 -4.48 -3.66
C GLY A 56 -0.41 -4.05 -4.39
N VAL A 57 -1.47 -3.90 -3.60
CA VAL A 57 -2.78 -3.42 -4.03
C VAL A 57 -2.75 -1.95 -4.45
N ILE A 58 -1.98 -1.12 -3.75
CA ILE A 58 -1.84 0.33 -3.97
C ILE A 58 -0.75 0.69 -4.99
N GLY A 59 0.02 -0.30 -5.46
CA GLY A 59 1.13 -0.11 -6.40
C GLY A 59 2.44 -0.64 -5.86
N GLU A 60 3.55 -0.20 -6.46
CA GLU A 60 4.89 -0.51 -5.98
C GLU A 60 5.23 0.36 -4.77
N THR A 61 5.75 -0.26 -3.70
CA THR A 61 6.24 0.45 -2.50
C THR A 61 7.72 0.17 -2.34
N ARG A 62 8.49 1.25 -2.23
CA ARG A 62 9.91 1.27 -1.87
C ARG A 62 10.12 2.34 -0.81
N PHE A 63 11.17 2.20 0.00
CA PHE A 63 11.48 3.20 1.03
C PHE A 63 12.76 3.95 0.69
N ASP A 64 12.80 5.23 1.01
CA ASP A 64 14.02 6.02 0.99
C ASP A 64 14.87 5.76 2.24
N SER A 65 16.00 6.48 2.39
CA SER A 65 16.89 6.33 3.53
C SER A 65 16.28 6.71 4.89
N LYS A 66 15.21 7.51 4.90
CA LYS A 66 14.49 7.95 6.10
C LYS A 66 13.34 7.01 6.46
N GLY A 67 12.96 6.12 5.54
CA GLY A 67 11.81 5.23 5.69
C GLY A 67 10.52 5.78 5.08
N ASP A 68 10.60 6.91 4.36
CA ASP A 68 9.46 7.46 3.63
C ASP A 68 9.23 6.67 2.33
N VAL A 69 7.99 6.64 1.84
CA VAL A 69 7.68 6.00 0.55
C VAL A 69 8.42 6.77 -0.54
N LYS A 70 9.30 6.07 -1.25
CA LYS A 70 10.02 6.59 -2.40
C LYS A 70 9.10 6.62 -3.62
N ASP A 71 9.18 7.68 -4.41
CA ASP A 71 8.41 7.86 -5.66
C ASP A 71 6.89 7.73 -5.41
N ALA A 72 6.41 8.34 -4.32
CA ALA A 72 5.02 8.24 -3.90
C ALA A 72 4.08 8.84 -4.96
N THR A 73 3.24 7.99 -5.55
CA THR A 73 2.26 8.43 -6.55
C THR A 73 1.13 9.21 -5.89
N LEU A 74 0.93 10.45 -6.33
CA LEU A 74 -0.11 11.36 -5.85
C LEU A 74 -1.25 11.42 -6.87
N THR A 75 -2.49 11.23 -6.41
CA THR A 75 -3.68 11.45 -7.25
C THR A 75 -4.33 12.77 -6.88
N LEU A 76 -4.38 13.70 -7.83
CA LEU A 76 -4.96 15.02 -7.65
C LEU A 76 -6.46 14.97 -7.96
N TYR A 77 -7.25 15.58 -7.09
CA TYR A 77 -8.69 15.76 -7.27
C TYR A 77 -9.03 17.24 -7.17
N THR A 78 -10.02 17.68 -7.94
CA THR A 78 -10.64 18.99 -7.84
C THR A 78 -12.11 18.84 -7.43
N TYR A 79 -12.70 19.94 -6.97
CA TYR A 79 -14.12 20.02 -6.68
C TYR A 79 -14.73 21.18 -7.46
N ALA A 80 -15.59 20.85 -8.42
CA ALA A 80 -16.40 21.82 -9.18
C ALA A 80 -17.88 21.55 -8.89
N ASP A 81 -18.63 22.58 -8.51
CA ASP A 81 -20.07 22.49 -8.18
C ASP A 81 -20.41 21.37 -7.17
N GLY A 82 -19.54 21.16 -6.18
CA GLY A 82 -19.70 20.13 -5.15
C GLY A 82 -19.44 18.68 -5.62
N LYS A 83 -19.05 18.49 -6.89
CA LYS A 83 -18.64 17.18 -7.43
C LYS A 83 -17.12 17.05 -7.41
N ARG A 84 -16.65 15.88 -6.98
CA ARG A 84 -15.22 15.52 -6.97
C ARG A 84 -14.85 14.92 -8.32
N ASP A 85 -13.88 15.54 -9.00
CA ASP A 85 -13.33 15.06 -10.27
C ASP A 85 -11.83 14.80 -10.14
N SER A 86 -11.35 13.77 -10.85
CA SER A 86 -9.92 13.47 -10.92
C SER A 86 -9.23 14.42 -11.88
N VAL A 87 -8.17 15.09 -11.41
CA VAL A 87 -7.36 16.03 -12.21
C VAL A 87 -6.19 15.32 -12.88
N GLY A 88 -5.63 14.31 -12.21
CA GLY A 88 -4.51 13.54 -12.76
C GLY A 88 -3.77 12.74 -11.70
N VAL A 89 -2.78 11.99 -12.16
CA VAL A 89 -1.86 11.22 -11.33
C VAL A 89 -0.45 11.74 -11.57
N GLN A 90 0.24 12.09 -10.49
CA GLN A 90 1.65 12.47 -10.50
C GLN A 90 2.47 11.33 -9.91
N HIS A 91 3.49 10.90 -10.66
CA HIS A 91 4.44 9.86 -10.25
C HIS A 91 5.69 10.47 -9.63
#